data_AF-A0A194QME5-F1
#
_entry.id   AF-A0A194QME5-F1
#
_cell.length_a   1.000
_cell.length_b   1.000
_cell.length_c   1.000
_cell.angle_alpha   90.00
_cell.angle_beta   90.00
_cell.angle_gamma   90.00
#
_symmetry.space_group_name_H-M   'P 1'
#
loop_
_entity.id
_entity.type
_entity.pdbx_description
1 polymer ?
#
loop_
_entity_poly.entity_id
_entity_poly.type
_entity_poly.pdbx_seq_one_letter_code
_entity_poly.pdbx_strand_id
1 'polypeptide(L)'
;MAHILRLSILVIVYLYIVAAKSYDKQPNCQEFSKNVTFKDSEAIGIWHLLHFKTEKTKGSGESHCVQFTNVGEQEKKDLQERIGQYVENMNWDKLLIKMQIPCSSVKSNKTRDYYLEKLEGDGSYRTLQMPSPTAKLDLAQFHRYPMRLKLVEGQYLAMMDCHEKFVFLLGKQPPTADLDDRIKKMIDAYWPDEL
;
A
#
# COMPACT_ATOMS: atom_id res chain seq x y z
N MET A 1 8.15 -51.32 -30.20
CA MET A 1 7.10 -51.03 -29.18
C MET A 1 7.61 -50.32 -27.92
N ALA A 2 8.87 -50.51 -27.47
CA ALA A 2 9.38 -49.87 -26.25
C ALA A 2 9.64 -48.34 -26.33
N HIS A 3 9.86 -47.78 -27.51
CA HIS A 3 10.14 -46.34 -27.68
C HIS A 3 8.89 -45.44 -27.60
N ILE A 4 7.73 -45.97 -27.99
CA ILE A 4 6.46 -45.23 -27.95
C ILE A 4 6.03 -45.03 -26.48
N LEU A 5 6.23 -46.04 -25.63
CA LEU A 5 5.90 -45.99 -24.20
C LEU A 5 6.73 -44.94 -23.43
N ARG A 6 7.98 -44.70 -23.83
CA ARG A 6 8.86 -43.70 -23.19
C ARG A 6 8.49 -42.26 -23.54
N LEU A 7 7.99 -42.00 -24.76
CA LEU A 7 7.52 -40.67 -25.16
C LEU A 7 6.23 -40.28 -24.42
N SER A 8 5.33 -41.24 -24.20
CA SER A 8 4.06 -40.98 -23.49
C SER A 8 4.25 -40.55 -22.04
N ILE A 9 5.24 -41.12 -21.34
CA ILE A 9 5.55 -40.77 -19.94
C ILE A 9 6.13 -39.35 -19.85
N LEU A 10 6.99 -38.95 -20.78
CA LEU A 10 7.54 -37.59 -20.83
C LEU A 10 6.48 -36.53 -21.08
N VAL A 11 5.50 -36.80 -21.93
CA VAL A 11 4.38 -35.86 -22.21
C VAL A 11 3.47 -35.73 -20.99
N ILE A 12 3.20 -36.82 -20.27
CA ILE A 12 2.38 -36.77 -19.04
C ILE A 12 3.10 -35.98 -17.94
N VAL A 13 4.40 -36.18 -17.74
CA VAL A 13 5.18 -35.40 -16.76
C VAL A 13 5.24 -33.92 -17.15
N TYR A 14 5.40 -33.59 -18.44
CA TYR A 14 5.37 -32.21 -18.91
C TYR A 14 3.98 -31.57 -18.71
N LEU A 15 2.89 -32.31 -18.98
CA LEU A 15 1.53 -31.84 -18.74
C LEU A 15 1.23 -31.62 -17.25
N TYR A 16 1.77 -32.45 -16.35
CA TYR A 16 1.65 -32.21 -14.90
C TYR A 16 2.45 -30.99 -14.42
N ILE A 17 3.61 -30.71 -15.03
CA ILE A 17 4.40 -29.51 -14.70
C ILE A 17 3.72 -28.24 -15.24
N VAL A 18 3.05 -28.30 -16.40
CA VAL A 18 2.31 -27.14 -16.94
C VAL A 18 0.92 -26.96 -16.29
N ALA A 19 0.32 -28.03 -15.74
CA ALA A 19 -0.99 -27.97 -15.08
C ALA A 19 -0.93 -27.62 -13.58
N ALA A 20 0.27 -27.53 -12.99
CA ALA A 20 0.45 -26.82 -11.74
C ALA A 20 0.37 -25.30 -12.01
N LYS A 21 -0.83 -24.82 -12.33
CA LYS A 21 -1.20 -23.48 -11.90
C LYS A 21 -1.06 -23.52 -10.38
N SER A 22 0.06 -23.03 -9.86
CA SER A 22 0.08 -22.58 -8.48
C SER A 22 -1.11 -21.64 -8.37
N TYR A 23 -2.13 -22.05 -7.64
CA TYR A 23 -2.97 -21.08 -6.96
C TYR A 23 -2.02 -20.43 -5.95
N ASP A 24 -1.22 -19.47 -6.45
CA ASP A 24 -0.37 -18.67 -5.59
C ASP A 24 -1.31 -18.01 -4.61
N LYS A 25 -1.17 -18.41 -3.35
CA LYS A 25 -1.97 -17.90 -2.26
C LYS A 25 -1.79 -16.38 -2.27
N GLN A 26 -2.88 -15.72 -2.60
CA GLN A 26 -2.94 -14.30 -2.78
C GLN A 26 -2.59 -13.59 -1.43
N PRO A 27 -1.68 -12.60 -1.41
CA PRO A 27 -0.98 -12.19 -0.20
C PRO A 27 -1.88 -11.47 0.82
N ASN A 28 -1.83 -11.90 2.08
CA ASN A 28 -2.45 -11.15 3.18
C ASN A 28 -1.59 -9.92 3.58
N CYS A 29 -2.08 -9.07 4.51
CA CYS A 29 -1.34 -7.89 4.97
C CYS A 29 0.08 -8.19 5.47
N GLN A 30 0.34 -9.37 6.02
CA GLN A 30 1.67 -9.77 6.51
C GLN A 30 2.57 -10.24 5.36
N GLU A 31 2.00 -10.79 4.29
CA GLU A 31 2.72 -11.35 3.15
C GLU A 31 2.98 -10.33 2.04
N PHE A 32 2.14 -9.30 1.92
CA PHE A 32 2.16 -8.32 0.84
C PHE A 32 3.56 -7.71 0.58
N SER A 33 4.24 -7.31 1.65
CA SER A 33 5.57 -6.71 1.62
C SER A 33 6.69 -7.65 2.07
N LYS A 34 6.36 -8.90 2.40
CA LYS A 34 7.31 -9.83 3.02
C LYS A 34 8.47 -10.14 2.08
N ASN A 35 9.67 -10.24 2.65
CA ASN A 35 10.93 -10.52 1.93
C ASN A 35 11.32 -9.48 0.88
N VAL A 36 10.69 -8.31 0.87
CA VAL A 36 11.11 -7.16 0.06
C VAL A 36 11.94 -6.24 0.95
N THR A 37 12.98 -5.62 0.41
CA THR A 37 13.62 -4.48 1.06
C THR A 37 13.01 -3.22 0.49
N PHE A 38 12.45 -2.36 1.33
CA PHE A 38 11.82 -1.11 0.91
C PHE A 38 12.55 0.08 1.55
N LYS A 39 12.98 1.02 0.71
CA LYS A 39 13.60 2.26 1.17
C LYS A 39 12.53 3.34 1.24
N ASP A 40 12.49 4.06 2.36
CA ASP A 40 11.48 5.11 2.57
C ASP A 40 11.50 6.18 1.46
N SER A 41 12.70 6.46 0.92
CA SER A 41 12.91 7.35 -0.23
C SER A 41 12.18 6.94 -1.50
N GLU A 42 11.89 5.65 -1.69
CA GLU A 42 11.18 5.11 -2.85
C GLU A 42 9.70 5.52 -2.85
N ALA A 43 9.12 5.75 -1.68
CA ALA A 43 7.75 6.25 -1.55
C ALA A 43 7.64 7.74 -1.89
N ILE A 44 8.71 8.52 -1.73
CA ILE A 44 8.64 9.99 -1.74
C ILE A 44 8.20 10.53 -3.11
N GLY A 45 7.36 11.56 -3.05
CA GLY A 45 6.82 12.26 -4.21
C GLY A 45 5.31 12.11 -4.36
N ILE A 46 4.82 12.56 -5.51
CA ILE A 46 3.40 12.48 -5.86
C ILE A 46 3.15 11.18 -6.63
N TRP A 47 2.06 10.52 -6.27
CA TRP A 47 1.57 9.31 -6.91
C TRP A 47 0.10 9.47 -7.23
N HIS A 48 -0.32 9.00 -8.39
CA HIS A 48 -1.67 9.10 -8.88
C HIS A 48 -2.37 7.76 -8.80
N LEU A 49 -3.62 7.77 -8.37
CA LEU A 49 -4.41 6.56 -8.31
C LEU A 49 -4.68 6.06 -9.73
N LEU A 50 -4.05 4.94 -10.10
CA LEU A 50 -4.29 4.30 -11.38
C LEU A 50 -5.51 3.39 -11.28
N HIS A 51 -5.55 2.58 -10.24
CA HIS A 51 -6.62 1.63 -10.02
C HIS A 51 -6.64 1.19 -8.56
N PHE A 52 -7.81 0.79 -8.08
CA PHE A 52 -8.01 0.25 -6.75
C PHE A 52 -9.06 -0.84 -6.79
N LYS A 53 -9.01 -1.72 -5.79
CA LYS A 53 -10.02 -2.73 -5.53
C LYS A 53 -10.39 -2.63 -4.04
N THR A 54 -11.67 -2.82 -3.74
CA THR A 54 -12.25 -2.60 -2.40
C THR A 54 -13.27 -3.70 -2.06
N GLU A 55 -13.24 -4.22 -0.83
CA GLU A 55 -14.31 -5.10 -0.31
C GLU A 55 -15.62 -4.33 -0.04
N LYS A 56 -15.55 -3.02 0.23
CA LYS A 56 -16.72 -2.18 0.56
C LYS A 56 -17.11 -1.28 -0.62
N THR A 57 -18.40 -1.14 -0.90
CA THR A 57 -18.95 -0.22 -1.92
C THR A 57 -18.75 1.27 -1.58
N LYS A 58 -18.17 1.60 -0.42
CA LYS A 58 -17.96 2.98 0.08
C LYS A 58 -16.51 3.31 0.41
N GLY A 59 -15.56 2.72 -0.31
CA GLY A 59 -14.16 3.17 -0.32
C GLY A 59 -14.03 4.45 -1.14
N SER A 60 -13.57 5.54 -0.53
CA SER A 60 -13.34 6.88 -1.09
C SER A 60 -12.76 6.87 -2.52
N GLY A 61 -13.62 6.90 -3.54
CA GLY A 61 -13.25 7.01 -4.96
C GLY A 61 -12.79 8.41 -5.40
N GLU A 62 -12.71 9.38 -4.50
CA GLU A 62 -12.43 10.78 -4.82
C GLU A 62 -11.09 11.27 -4.27
N SER A 63 -10.01 10.55 -4.56
CA SER A 63 -8.66 11.14 -4.44
C SER A 63 -7.74 10.58 -5.53
N HIS A 64 -7.56 11.37 -6.58
CA HIS A 64 -6.77 11.00 -7.76
C HIS A 64 -5.27 11.01 -7.52
N CYS A 65 -4.80 11.46 -6.35
CA CYS A 65 -3.38 11.45 -6.03
C CYS A 65 -3.11 11.44 -4.52
N VAL A 66 -1.96 10.89 -4.17
CA VAL A 66 -1.36 10.76 -2.84
C VAL A 66 0.03 11.39 -2.90
N GLN A 67 0.39 12.16 -1.89
CA GLN A 67 1.72 12.74 -1.78
C GLN A 67 2.43 12.21 -0.54
N PHE A 68 3.65 11.69 -0.74
CA PHE A 68 4.54 11.28 0.36
C PHE A 68 5.71 12.26 0.47
N THR A 69 5.97 12.73 1.69
CA THR A 69 7.12 13.59 2.02
C THR A 69 7.86 13.02 3.23
N ASN A 70 9.15 13.34 3.36
CA ASN A 70 9.90 13.00 4.57
C ASN A 70 9.40 13.85 5.74
N VAL A 71 9.39 13.26 6.94
CA VAL A 71 9.14 13.98 8.20
C VAL A 71 10.47 14.42 8.79
N GLY A 72 10.65 15.72 8.99
CA GLY A 72 11.87 16.27 9.58
C GLY A 72 11.90 16.15 11.10
N GLU A 73 13.08 16.27 11.70
CA GLU A 73 13.26 16.19 13.16
C GLU A 73 12.47 17.26 13.93
N GLN A 74 12.36 18.48 13.37
CA GLN A 74 11.54 19.52 13.99
C GLN A 74 10.05 19.16 13.97
N GLU A 75 9.56 18.65 12.83
CA GLU A 75 8.14 18.25 12.70
C GLU A 75 7.80 17.10 13.65
N LYS A 76 8.71 16.13 13.84
CA LYS A 76 8.55 15.07 14.85
C LYS A 76 8.37 15.64 16.25
N LYS A 77 9.23 16.57 16.65
CA LYS A 77 9.19 17.21 17.98
C LYS A 77 7.89 17.98 18.16
N ASP A 78 7.52 18.82 17.18
CA ASP A 78 6.29 19.61 17.23
C ASP A 78 5.04 18.71 17.34
N LEU A 79 5.02 17.58 16.62
CA LEU A 79 3.96 16.59 16.74
C LEU A 79 3.94 15.95 18.12
N GLN A 80 5.09 15.47 18.61
CA GLN A 80 5.17 14.80 19.91
C GLN A 80 4.74 15.74 21.04
N GLU A 81 5.14 17.00 21.03
CA GLU A 81 4.72 18.00 22.02
C GLU A 81 3.22 18.28 21.96
N ARG A 82 2.66 18.40 20.74
CA ARG A 82 1.24 18.75 20.56
C ARG A 82 0.29 17.61 20.85
N ILE A 83 0.63 16.39 20.44
CA ILE A 83 -0.29 15.25 20.45
C ILE A 83 0.24 14.00 21.18
N GLY A 84 1.47 14.01 21.68
CA GLY A 84 2.10 12.82 22.27
C GLY A 84 1.33 12.23 23.44
N GLN A 85 0.70 13.07 24.27
CA GLN A 85 -0.15 12.60 25.37
C GLN A 85 -1.44 11.88 24.93
N TYR A 86 -1.86 12.08 23.68
CA TYR A 86 -3.06 11.46 23.11
C TYR A 86 -2.77 10.25 22.21
N VAL A 87 -1.48 9.96 21.96
CA VAL A 87 -1.08 8.86 21.08
C VAL A 87 -0.18 7.90 21.84
N GLU A 88 -0.78 6.84 22.37
CA GLU A 88 -0.07 5.83 23.13
C GLU A 88 0.85 4.97 22.25
N ASN A 89 1.99 4.53 22.79
CA ASN A 89 2.86 3.52 22.17
C ASN A 89 3.30 3.88 20.74
N MET A 90 3.66 5.14 20.50
CA MET A 90 4.21 5.60 19.24
C MET A 90 5.72 5.79 19.36
N ASN A 91 6.47 5.20 18.42
CA ASN A 91 7.89 5.46 18.29
C ASN A 91 8.10 6.67 17.35
N TRP A 92 8.23 7.85 17.96
CA TRP A 92 8.40 9.13 17.24
C TRP A 92 9.67 9.17 16.38
N ASP A 93 10.75 8.51 16.81
CA ASP A 93 12.01 8.46 16.05
C ASP A 93 11.84 7.73 14.71
N LYS A 94 10.93 6.74 14.69
CA LYS A 94 10.58 5.94 13.50
C LYS A 94 9.47 6.57 12.65
N LEU A 95 9.05 7.80 12.93
CA LEU A 95 8.10 8.54 12.11
C LEU A 95 8.79 9.15 10.89
N LEU A 96 8.81 8.46 9.76
CA LEU A 96 9.70 8.83 8.64
C LEU A 96 8.99 9.50 7.48
N ILE A 97 7.72 9.14 7.23
CA ILE A 97 6.98 9.58 6.04
C ILE A 97 5.66 10.24 6.47
N LYS A 98 5.34 11.37 5.85
CA LYS A 98 4.02 11.98 5.87
C LYS A 98 3.33 11.68 4.56
N MET A 99 2.11 11.16 4.62
CA MET A 99 1.23 10.90 3.51
C MET A 99 0.07 11.89 3.55
N GLN A 100 -0.19 12.58 2.44
CA GLN A 100 -1.28 13.54 2.31
C GLN A 100 -2.23 13.15 1.17
N ILE A 101 -3.53 13.19 1.44
CA ILE A 101 -4.59 12.83 0.49
C ILE A 101 -5.72 13.88 0.52
N PRO A 102 -6.06 14.54 -0.61
CA PRO A 102 -5.32 14.53 -1.87
C PRO A 102 -3.99 15.29 -1.74
N CYS A 103 -3.13 15.20 -2.76
CA CYS A 103 -1.86 15.96 -2.80
C CYS A 103 -2.06 17.47 -2.62
N SER A 104 -1.03 18.17 -2.16
CA SER A 104 -1.11 19.61 -1.87
C SER A 104 -1.37 20.49 -3.10
N SER A 105 -1.09 19.98 -4.30
CA SER A 105 -1.39 20.65 -5.56
C SER A 105 -2.89 20.69 -5.89
N VAL A 106 -3.70 19.82 -5.27
CA VAL A 106 -5.14 19.80 -5.45
C VAL A 106 -5.78 20.80 -4.49
N LYS A 107 -6.47 21.81 -5.03
CA LYS A 107 -7.25 22.76 -4.23
C LYS A 107 -8.45 22.05 -3.63
N SER A 108 -8.28 21.47 -2.43
CA SER A 108 -9.33 20.83 -1.65
C SER A 108 -9.38 21.43 -0.26
N ASN A 109 -10.60 21.64 0.25
CA ASN A 109 -10.84 22.05 1.63
C ASN A 109 -10.81 20.88 2.62
N LYS A 110 -10.61 19.65 2.12
CA LYS A 110 -10.58 18.42 2.90
C LYS A 110 -9.32 17.64 2.50
N THR A 111 -8.24 17.83 3.24
CA THR A 111 -7.04 17.00 3.17
C THR A 111 -6.99 16.10 4.40
N ARG A 112 -6.46 14.89 4.21
CA ARG A 112 -6.16 13.94 5.27
C ARG A 112 -4.66 13.76 5.31
N ASP A 113 -4.09 14.02 6.48
CA ASP A 113 -2.69 13.81 6.75
C ASP A 113 -2.54 12.53 7.58
N TYR A 114 -1.65 11.66 7.13
CA TYR A 114 -1.26 10.45 7.84
C TYR A 114 0.24 10.48 8.04
N TYR A 115 0.71 10.26 9.26
CA TYR A 115 2.12 10.02 9.52
C TYR A 115 2.40 8.53 9.61
N LEU A 116 3.48 8.06 9.00
CA LEU A 116 3.83 6.65 8.91
C LEU A 116 5.02 6.33 9.82
N GLU A 117 4.72 5.63 10.90
CA GLU A 117 5.70 5.02 11.79
C GLU A 117 6.22 3.73 11.15
N LYS A 118 7.52 3.67 10.86
CA LYS A 118 8.14 2.48 10.29
C LYS A 118 8.20 1.36 11.35
N LEU A 119 7.65 0.20 11.01
CA LEU A 119 7.71 -0.97 11.88
C LEU A 119 8.93 -1.83 11.53
N GLU A 120 9.08 -2.15 10.23
CA GLU A 120 10.09 -3.05 9.69
C GLU A 120 10.74 -2.45 8.42
N GLY A 121 11.82 -3.08 7.94
CA GLY A 121 12.56 -2.65 6.74
C GLY A 121 11.93 -3.07 5.41
N ASP A 122 10.75 -3.71 5.46
CA ASP A 122 10.09 -4.33 4.32
C ASP A 122 9.00 -3.46 3.69
N GLY A 123 8.76 -2.26 4.22
CA GLY A 123 7.64 -1.40 3.82
C GLY A 123 6.43 -1.55 4.75
N SER A 124 6.62 -2.14 5.93
CA SER A 124 5.64 -2.12 7.02
C SER A 124 5.59 -0.79 7.75
N TYR A 125 4.40 -0.19 7.78
CA TYR A 125 4.14 1.03 8.53
C TYR A 125 2.90 0.88 9.41
N ARG A 126 2.86 1.69 10.46
CA ARG A 126 1.65 2.02 11.20
C ARG A 126 1.32 3.47 10.91
N THR A 127 0.11 3.72 10.43
CA THR A 127 -0.36 5.08 10.19
C THR A 127 -0.75 5.75 11.50
N LEU A 128 -0.67 7.08 11.52
CA LEU A 128 -1.30 7.97 12.49
C LEU A 128 -2.10 8.97 11.67
N GLN A 129 -3.42 8.82 11.65
CA GLN A 129 -4.30 9.79 11.00
C GLN A 129 -4.42 11.04 11.88
N MET A 130 -4.14 12.20 11.29
CA MET A 130 -4.35 13.46 11.97
C MET A 130 -5.84 13.83 11.96
N PRO A 131 -6.39 14.23 13.12
CA PRO A 131 -7.73 14.77 13.15
C PRO A 131 -7.78 16.14 12.45
N SER A 132 -8.99 16.62 12.15
CA SER A 132 -9.19 17.98 11.65
C SER A 132 -8.50 18.99 12.58
N PRO A 133 -7.90 20.08 12.07
CA PRO A 133 -7.34 21.14 12.91
C PRO A 133 -8.35 21.76 13.89
N THR A 134 -9.65 21.64 13.59
CA THR A 134 -10.76 22.12 14.42
C THR A 134 -11.31 21.07 15.39
N ALA A 135 -10.82 19.83 15.34
CA ALA A 135 -11.27 18.77 16.23
C ALA A 135 -10.78 19.02 17.65
N LYS A 136 -11.64 18.72 18.63
CA LYS A 136 -11.21 18.64 20.02
C LYS A 136 -10.32 17.42 20.19
N LEU A 137 -9.09 17.60 20.64
CA LEU A 137 -8.15 16.50 20.82
C LEU A 137 -8.58 15.63 22.01
N ASP A 138 -8.85 14.37 21.72
CA ASP A 138 -9.05 13.30 22.69
C ASP A 138 -8.43 12.00 22.15
N LEU A 139 -8.29 10.99 23.02
CA LEU A 139 -7.67 9.71 22.66
C LEU A 139 -8.40 8.98 21.50
N ALA A 140 -9.72 9.14 21.39
CA ALA A 140 -10.53 8.43 20.40
C ALA A 140 -10.41 9.02 18.98
N GLN A 141 -9.89 10.24 18.84
CA GLN A 141 -9.67 10.88 17.53
C GLN A 141 -8.47 10.33 16.76
N PHE A 142 -7.54 9.66 17.44
CA PHE A 142 -6.29 9.21 16.82
C PHE A 142 -6.42 7.76 16.36
N HIS A 143 -6.64 7.61 15.06
CA HIS A 143 -6.73 6.30 14.43
C HIS A 143 -5.37 5.86 13.88
N ARG A 144 -5.02 4.60 14.13
CA ARG A 144 -3.78 3.99 13.68
C ARG A 144 -4.07 2.67 12.98
N TYR A 145 -3.62 2.54 11.75
CA TYR A 145 -3.89 1.37 10.91
C TYR A 145 -2.59 0.79 10.35
N PRO A 146 -2.44 -0.53 10.26
CA PRO A 146 -1.31 -1.12 9.56
C PRO A 146 -1.41 -0.80 8.06
N MET A 147 -0.29 -0.41 7.47
CA MET A 147 -0.17 -0.10 6.05
C MET A 147 1.08 -0.74 5.47
N ARG A 148 0.99 -1.24 4.25
CA ARG A 148 2.12 -1.83 3.52
C ARG A 148 2.39 -1.06 2.24
N LEU A 149 3.67 -0.75 2.01
CA LEU A 149 4.15 -0.15 0.77
C LEU A 149 5.10 -1.11 0.05
N LYS A 150 4.99 -1.16 -1.28
CA LYS A 150 5.87 -1.98 -2.12
C LYS A 150 6.04 -1.34 -3.49
N LEU A 151 7.29 -1.25 -3.96
CA LEU A 151 7.54 -0.93 -5.37
C LEU A 151 7.23 -2.14 -6.24
N VAL A 152 6.52 -1.91 -7.33
CA VAL A 152 6.19 -2.91 -8.35
C VAL A 152 6.79 -2.48 -9.67
N GLU A 153 7.58 -3.38 -10.28
CA GLU A 153 8.34 -3.14 -11.52
C GLU A 153 9.22 -1.88 -11.49
N GLY A 154 9.58 -1.39 -10.30
CA GLY A 154 10.38 -0.17 -10.11
C GLY A 154 9.72 1.14 -10.52
N GLN A 155 8.45 1.13 -10.96
CA GLN A 155 7.77 2.29 -11.53
C GLN A 155 6.39 2.57 -10.91
N TYR A 156 5.80 1.58 -10.23
CA TYR A 156 4.52 1.72 -9.53
C TYR A 156 4.71 1.55 -8.03
N LEU A 157 3.88 2.25 -7.26
CA LEU A 157 3.79 2.07 -5.82
C LEU A 157 2.48 1.33 -5.52
N ALA A 158 2.60 0.11 -5.03
CA ALA A 158 1.47 -0.61 -4.46
C ALA A 158 1.36 -0.26 -2.97
N MET A 159 0.16 0.14 -2.56
CA MET A 159 -0.16 0.52 -1.19
C MET A 159 -1.33 -0.33 -0.70
N MET A 160 -1.16 -1.03 0.42
CA MET A 160 -2.23 -1.78 1.07
C MET A 160 -2.61 -1.11 2.40
N ASP A 161 -3.88 -0.72 2.53
CA ASP A 161 -4.50 -0.40 3.82
C ASP A 161 -5.04 -1.70 4.42
N CYS A 162 -4.43 -2.17 5.50
CA CYS A 162 -4.79 -3.45 6.09
C CYS A 162 -6.04 -3.40 6.96
N HIS A 163 -6.52 -2.20 7.33
CA HIS A 163 -7.74 -2.06 8.12
C HIS A 163 -8.98 -2.19 7.23
N GLU A 164 -8.99 -1.46 6.13
CA GLU A 164 -10.08 -1.52 5.15
C GLU A 164 -9.88 -2.62 4.10
N LYS A 165 -8.71 -3.29 4.11
CA LYS A 165 -8.27 -4.29 3.13
C LYS A 165 -8.35 -3.76 1.70
N PHE A 166 -7.81 -2.57 1.47
CA PHE A 166 -7.72 -1.96 0.15
C PHE A 166 -6.32 -2.03 -0.38
N VAL A 167 -6.18 -2.33 -1.67
CA VAL A 167 -4.94 -2.27 -2.42
C VAL A 167 -5.11 -1.22 -3.51
N PHE A 168 -4.22 -0.24 -3.47
CA PHE A 168 -4.11 0.82 -4.45
C PHE A 168 -2.85 0.59 -5.25
N LEU A 169 -2.94 0.68 -6.58
CA LEU A 169 -1.77 0.83 -7.41
C LEU A 169 -1.67 2.27 -7.87
N LEU A 170 -0.52 2.87 -7.57
CA LEU A 170 -0.26 4.26 -7.82
C LEU A 170 0.87 4.42 -8.84
N GLY A 171 0.70 5.36 -9.77
CA GLY A 171 1.68 5.70 -10.80
C GLY A 171 2.24 7.09 -10.62
N LYS A 172 3.44 7.36 -11.15
CA LYS A 172 4.01 8.72 -11.16
C LYS A 172 3.24 9.69 -12.08
N GLN A 173 2.48 9.16 -13.03
CA GLN A 173 1.63 9.93 -13.93
C GLN A 173 0.14 9.64 -13.66
N PRO A 174 -0.76 10.61 -13.86
CA PRO A 174 -2.19 10.38 -13.84
C PRO A 174 -2.61 9.27 -14.82
N PRO A 175 -3.68 8.52 -14.54
CA PRO A 175 -4.18 7.52 -15.48
C PRO A 175 -4.64 8.18 -16.79
N THR A 176 -4.31 7.54 -17.91
CA THR A 176 -4.97 7.79 -19.20
C THR A 176 -6.36 7.16 -19.20
N ALA A 177 -7.27 7.63 -20.07
CA ALA A 177 -8.66 7.14 -20.13
C ALA A 177 -8.76 5.61 -20.29
N ASP A 178 -7.79 5.01 -20.98
CA ASP A 178 -7.63 3.56 -21.08
C ASP A 178 -6.50 3.10 -20.16
N LEU A 179 -6.88 2.39 -19.08
CA LEU A 179 -5.92 1.71 -18.23
C LEU A 179 -5.49 0.41 -18.93
N ASP A 180 -4.19 0.26 -19.18
CA ASP A 180 -3.59 -0.95 -19.76
C ASP A 180 -4.02 -2.20 -18.97
N ASP A 181 -4.54 -3.22 -19.65
CA ASP A 181 -4.98 -4.48 -19.04
C ASP A 181 -3.86 -5.19 -18.28
N ARG A 182 -2.59 -4.91 -18.61
CA ARG A 182 -1.42 -5.33 -17.83
C ARG A 182 -1.45 -4.78 -16.41
N ILE A 183 -1.82 -3.51 -16.24
CA ILE A 183 -1.88 -2.82 -14.94
C ILE A 183 -3.03 -3.40 -14.10
N LYS A 184 -4.15 -3.74 -14.72
CA LYS A 184 -5.27 -4.42 -14.04
C LYS A 184 -4.86 -5.81 -13.53
N LYS A 185 -4.26 -6.64 -14.41
CA LYS A 185 -3.77 -7.99 -14.04
C LYS A 185 -2.72 -7.96 -12.94
N MET A 186 -1.88 -6.93 -12.93
CA MET A 186 -0.88 -6.74 -11.88
C MET A 186 -1.54 -6.58 -10.51
N ILE A 187 -2.64 -5.84 -10.41
CA ILE A 187 -3.38 -5.64 -9.16
C ILE A 187 -4.07 -6.92 -8.72
N ASP A 188 -4.66 -7.64 -9.66
CA ASP A 188 -5.28 -8.95 -9.36
C ASP A 188 -4.26 -9.93 -8.77
N ALA A 189 -3.00 -9.88 -9.19
CA ALA A 189 -1.93 -10.72 -8.61
C ALA A 189 -1.53 -10.34 -7.17
N TYR A 190 -1.86 -9.12 -6.71
CA TYR A 190 -1.55 -8.64 -5.35
C TYR A 190 -2.78 -8.54 -4.44
N TRP A 191 -3.97 -8.88 -4.94
CA TRP A 191 -5.18 -8.96 -4.14
C TRP A 191 -5.19 -10.25 -3.28
N PRO A 192 -6.00 -10.38 -2.20
CA PRO A 192 -6.43 -11.62 -1.52
C PRO A 192 -7.69 -12.27 -2.14
N ASP A 193 -7.65 -13.54 -2.57
CA ASP A 193 -8.77 -14.26 -3.22
C ASP A 193 -9.79 -14.79 -2.18
N GLU A 194 -9.45 -14.70 -0.90
CA GLU A 194 -10.31 -15.11 0.21
C GLU A 194 -11.19 -13.94 0.66
N LEU A 195 -12.44 -13.94 0.18
CA LEU A 195 -13.61 -13.55 0.97
C LEU A 195 -14.19 -14.80 1.65
#